data_AF-A0A7R9T8H9-F1
#
_entry.id   AF-A0A7R9T8H9-F1
#
_cell.length_a   1.000
_cell.length_b   1.000
_cell.length_c   1.000
_cell.angle_alpha   90.00
_cell.angle_beta   90.00
_cell.angle_gamma   90.00
#
_symmetry.space_group_name_H-M   'P 1'
#
loop_
_entity.id
_entity.type
_entity.pdbx_description
1 polymer ?
#
loop_
_entity_poly.entity_id
_entity_poly.type
_entity_poly.pdbx_seq_one_letter_code
_entity_poly.pdbx_strand_id
1 'polypeptide(L)'
;ATAAAAAAEEEEEEDDGEEEEDDGASSASVGALCRAMTDAIARGAYARFTRDRIVQAQYFKDANDLASYRKHNPFLPDVNNELVDDGGEETRNETYRRNLLRLEKLVLFKWTDDTVVVPRESSWFGTYAENDRGGAIVPLREQRMYAEDWLGLRALDEAGRLKLLEIPGDHMTFTREWFVTNVIDAHLRE
;
A
#
# COMPACT_ATOMS: atom_id res chain seq x y z
N ALA A 1 -18.07 59.40 -55.05
CA ALA A 1 -18.89 60.15 -54.07
C ALA A 1 -19.24 59.18 -52.95
N THR A 2 -18.49 59.22 -51.84
CA THR A 2 -18.95 59.78 -50.55
C THR A 2 -20.17 59.02 -50.00
N ALA A 3 -20.01 58.01 -49.14
CA ALA A 3 -19.50 58.02 -47.76
C ALA A 3 -20.53 58.50 -46.72
N ALA A 4 -20.85 57.60 -45.79
CA ALA A 4 -21.27 57.90 -44.42
C ALA A 4 -20.92 56.68 -43.56
N ALA A 5 -20.03 56.85 -42.59
CA ALA A 5 -19.70 55.82 -41.62
C ALA A 5 -20.54 56.02 -40.36
N ALA A 6 -20.89 54.92 -39.69
CA ALA A 6 -21.30 54.91 -38.29
C ALA A 6 -20.48 53.81 -37.63
N ALA A 7 -19.55 54.20 -36.76
CA ALA A 7 -18.86 53.25 -35.90
C ALA A 7 -19.82 52.84 -34.77
N ALA A 8 -19.86 51.54 -34.49
CA ALA A 8 -20.26 51.04 -33.18
C ALA A 8 -18.95 50.67 -32.49
N GLU A 9 -18.75 51.19 -31.29
CA GLU A 9 -17.59 50.86 -30.46
C GLU A 9 -17.80 49.44 -29.92
N GLU A 10 -16.79 48.57 -30.09
CA GLU A 10 -16.71 47.30 -29.40
C GLU A 10 -16.21 47.60 -27.98
N GLU A 11 -17.01 47.31 -26.95
CA GLU A 11 -16.53 47.32 -25.57
C GLU A 11 -15.60 46.11 -25.39
N GLU A 12 -14.30 46.37 -25.31
CA GLU A 12 -13.33 45.38 -24.84
C GLU A 12 -13.59 45.12 -23.35
N GLU A 13 -14.15 43.96 -23.01
CA GLU A 13 -14.10 43.48 -21.62
C GLU A 13 -12.63 43.21 -21.28
N GLU A 14 -12.06 44.03 -20.39
CA GLU A 14 -10.77 43.74 -19.76
C GLU A 14 -10.93 42.46 -18.91
N ASP A 15 -10.47 41.34 -19.47
CA ASP A 15 -10.23 40.09 -18.75
C ASP A 15 -9.07 40.34 -17.78
N ASP A 16 -9.39 40.92 -16.62
CA ASP A 16 -8.49 41.06 -15.46
C ASP A 16 -8.08 39.66 -14.99
N GLY A 17 -7.08 39.12 -15.67
CA GLY A 17 -6.44 37.87 -15.30
C GLY A 17 -5.81 38.01 -13.92
N GLU A 18 -6.53 37.55 -12.89
CA GLU A 18 -5.94 37.23 -11.60
C GLU A 18 -4.91 36.12 -11.82
N GLU A 19 -3.65 36.53 -12.05
CA GLU A 19 -2.50 35.66 -11.92
C GLU A 19 -2.49 35.14 -10.48
N GLU A 20 -3.03 33.94 -10.25
CA GLU A 20 -2.84 33.23 -8.99
C GLU A 20 -1.33 33.07 -8.79
N GLU A 21 -0.76 33.88 -7.89
CA GLU A 21 0.61 33.71 -7.41
C GLU A 21 0.71 32.31 -6.78
N ASP A 22 1.24 31.33 -7.53
CA ASP A 22 1.56 29.99 -7.04
C ASP A 22 2.65 30.11 -5.96
N ASP A 23 2.16 30.33 -4.75
CA ASP A 23 2.91 30.44 -3.52
C ASP A 23 3.52 29.06 -3.19
N GLY A 24 4.53 28.63 -3.94
CA GLY A 24 5.19 27.33 -3.82
C GLY A 24 5.78 27.05 -2.42
N ALA A 25 5.89 28.08 -1.58
CA ALA A 25 6.16 27.97 -0.15
C ALA A 25 5.01 27.32 0.64
N SER A 26 3.76 27.52 0.23
CA SER A 26 2.55 26.93 0.81
C SER A 26 2.52 25.40 0.61
N SER A 27 2.64 24.92 -0.63
CA SER A 27 2.63 23.47 -0.91
C SER A 27 3.83 22.75 -0.26
N ALA A 28 5.02 23.38 -0.25
CA ALA A 28 6.21 22.83 0.39
C ALA A 28 6.08 22.75 1.93
N SER A 29 5.47 23.76 2.57
CA SER A 29 5.26 23.80 4.02
C SER A 29 4.13 22.88 4.49
N VAL A 30 3.01 22.80 3.75
CA VAL A 30 1.98 21.77 3.94
C VAL A 30 2.58 20.38 3.78
N GLY A 31 3.40 20.15 2.74
CA GLY A 31 4.10 18.89 2.54
C GLY A 31 5.06 18.54 3.68
N ALA A 32 5.79 19.53 4.22
CA ALA A 32 6.68 19.33 5.37
C ALA A 32 5.90 19.01 6.66
N LEU A 33 4.78 19.69 6.89
CA LEU A 33 3.89 19.43 8.02
C LEU A 33 3.27 18.03 7.93
N CYS A 34 2.77 17.62 6.76
CA CYS A 34 2.24 16.28 6.52
C CYS A 34 3.30 15.20 6.78
N ARG A 35 4.53 15.36 6.29
CA ARG A 35 5.63 14.43 6.60
C ARG A 35 5.88 14.34 8.11
N ALA A 36 5.98 15.48 8.80
CA ALA A 36 6.20 15.53 10.24
C ALA A 36 5.08 14.86 11.06
N MET A 37 3.81 15.03 10.65
CA MET A 37 2.67 14.34 11.27
C MET A 37 2.75 12.82 11.03
N THR A 38 3.01 12.37 9.80
CA THR A 38 3.12 10.94 9.48
C THR A 38 4.24 10.27 10.27
N ASP A 39 5.39 10.94 10.44
CA ASP A 39 6.49 10.42 11.25
C ASP A 39 6.16 10.41 12.76
N ALA A 40 5.36 11.35 13.25
CA ALA A 40 4.85 11.32 14.62
C ALA A 40 3.87 10.15 14.83
N ILE A 41 3.00 9.87 13.86
CA ILE A 41 2.09 8.71 13.87
C ILE A 41 2.89 7.41 13.82
N ALA A 42 3.91 7.31 12.96
CA ALA A 42 4.75 6.12 12.84
C ALA A 42 5.48 5.78 14.15
N ARG A 43 6.13 6.78 14.79
CA ARG A 43 6.70 6.62 16.14
C ARG A 43 5.63 6.26 17.18
N GLY A 44 4.44 6.85 17.06
CA GLY A 44 3.28 6.57 17.91
C GLY A 44 2.77 5.13 17.81
N ALA A 45 2.80 4.52 16.61
CA ALA A 45 2.39 3.15 16.36
C ALA A 45 3.28 2.15 17.13
N TYR A 46 4.59 2.35 17.12
CA TYR A 46 5.56 1.49 17.80
C TYR A 46 5.72 1.75 19.31
N ALA A 47 5.12 2.81 19.84
CA ALA A 47 5.08 3.05 21.28
C ALA A 47 4.36 1.91 22.01
N ARG A 48 4.96 1.41 23.11
CA ARG A 48 4.49 0.23 23.87
C ARG A 48 2.97 0.22 24.10
N PHE A 49 2.42 1.33 24.61
CA PHE A 49 0.99 1.42 24.89
C PHE A 49 0.12 1.14 23.66
N THR A 50 0.50 1.71 22.51
CA THR A 50 -0.18 1.61 21.22
C THR A 50 -0.11 0.19 20.67
N ARG A 51 1.09 -0.34 20.43
CA ARG A 51 1.28 -1.69 19.85
C ARG A 51 0.68 -2.81 20.70
N ASP A 52 0.65 -2.63 22.03
CA ASP A 52 0.12 -3.64 22.97
C ASP A 52 -1.44 -3.57 23.06
N ARG A 53 -2.11 -2.58 22.42
CA ARG A 53 -3.57 -2.33 22.58
C ARG A 53 -4.35 -1.99 21.30
N ILE A 54 -3.69 -1.54 20.24
CA ILE A 54 -4.32 -1.11 18.98
C ILE A 54 -3.94 -2.10 17.89
N VAL A 55 -4.93 -2.81 17.34
CA VAL A 55 -4.74 -3.88 16.35
C VAL A 55 -4.05 -3.35 15.09
N GLN A 56 -4.41 -2.15 14.63
CA GLN A 56 -3.82 -1.48 13.47
C GLN A 56 -2.30 -1.28 13.62
N ALA A 57 -1.82 -1.02 14.84
CA ALA A 57 -0.38 -0.84 15.10
C ALA A 57 0.42 -2.15 15.00
N GLN A 58 -0.25 -3.30 15.11
CA GLN A 58 0.37 -4.63 15.00
C GLN A 58 0.61 -5.06 13.55
N TYR A 59 0.05 -4.35 12.56
CA TYR A 59 0.37 -4.52 11.14
C TYR A 59 0.82 -3.23 10.45
N PHE A 60 1.09 -2.17 11.22
CA PHE A 60 1.74 -0.98 10.68
C PHE A 60 3.21 -1.28 10.34
N LYS A 61 3.56 -1.12 9.05
CA LYS A 61 4.90 -1.30 8.50
C LYS A 61 5.41 0.02 7.92
N ASP A 62 6.35 0.64 8.60
CA ASP A 62 6.97 1.87 8.16
C ASP A 62 8.16 1.60 7.23
N ALA A 63 8.03 1.93 5.95
CA ALA A 63 9.10 1.79 4.99
C ALA A 63 10.30 2.73 5.26
N ASN A 64 10.10 3.84 5.98
CA ASN A 64 11.16 4.78 6.37
C ASN A 64 11.84 4.41 7.70
N ASP A 65 11.30 3.44 8.44
CA ASP A 65 11.90 2.94 9.69
C ASP A 65 11.63 1.44 9.86
N LEU A 66 12.17 0.66 8.90
CA LEU A 66 12.09 -0.80 8.96
C LEU A 66 12.86 -1.39 10.16
N ALA A 67 13.75 -0.62 10.79
CA ALA A 67 14.43 -1.01 12.03
C ALA A 67 13.48 -0.99 13.22
N SER A 68 12.75 0.12 13.45
CA SER A 68 11.72 0.18 14.49
C SER A 68 10.57 -0.79 14.21
N TYR A 69 10.18 -0.98 12.94
CA TYR A 69 9.21 -2.00 12.55
C TYR A 69 9.63 -3.39 13.04
N ARG A 70 10.81 -3.89 12.62
CA ARG A 70 11.30 -5.24 12.99
C ARG A 70 11.52 -5.39 14.50
N LYS A 71 11.99 -4.34 15.19
CA LYS A 71 12.28 -4.37 16.63
C LYS A 71 11.06 -4.22 17.52
N HIS A 72 10.04 -3.47 17.08
CA HIS A 72 8.94 -3.06 17.96
C HIS A 72 7.55 -3.55 17.55
N ASN A 73 7.29 -3.90 16.28
CA ASN A 73 5.99 -4.46 15.92
C ASN A 73 5.87 -5.90 16.47
N PRO A 74 4.83 -6.24 17.27
CA PRO A 74 4.74 -7.51 17.98
C PRO A 74 4.15 -8.67 17.15
N PHE A 75 3.77 -8.43 15.89
CA PHE A 75 3.03 -9.40 15.08
C PHE A 75 3.55 -9.51 13.64
N LEU A 76 3.41 -8.45 12.83
CA LEU A 76 3.68 -8.55 11.40
C LEU A 76 5.11 -9.01 11.03
N PRO A 77 6.20 -8.55 11.67
CA PRO A 77 7.53 -9.05 11.34
C PRO A 77 7.78 -10.48 11.84
N ASP A 78 7.07 -10.96 12.87
CA ASP A 78 7.14 -12.37 13.29
C ASP A 78 6.47 -13.28 12.25
N VAL A 79 5.20 -13.03 11.93
CA VAL A 79 4.45 -13.88 10.98
C VAL A 79 4.99 -13.82 9.56
N ASN A 80 5.65 -12.72 9.18
CA ASN A 80 6.33 -12.59 7.88
C ASN A 80 7.75 -13.17 7.86
N ASN A 81 8.27 -13.72 8.97
CA ASN A 81 9.66 -14.16 9.10
C ASN A 81 10.68 -13.03 8.80
N GLU A 82 10.40 -11.79 9.21
CA GLU A 82 11.27 -10.61 9.01
C GLU A 82 12.15 -10.25 10.22
N LEU A 83 12.03 -10.98 11.33
CA LEU A 83 12.78 -10.68 12.56
C LEU A 83 14.30 -10.79 12.36
N VAL A 84 15.01 -9.94 13.11
CA VAL A 84 16.47 -9.85 13.24
C VAL A 84 16.75 -9.63 14.72
N ASP A 85 17.74 -10.31 15.29
CA ASP A 85 18.11 -10.12 16.70
C ASP A 85 19.01 -8.88 16.93
N ASP A 86 19.33 -8.58 18.19
CA ASP A 86 20.20 -7.44 18.54
C ASP A 86 21.67 -7.63 18.06
N GLY A 87 22.07 -8.83 17.63
CA GLY A 87 23.37 -9.14 17.02
C GLY A 87 23.36 -9.03 15.48
N GLY A 88 22.21 -8.86 14.86
CA GLY A 88 22.04 -8.86 13.41
C GLY A 88 21.76 -10.24 12.80
N GLU A 89 21.50 -11.27 13.60
CA GLU A 89 21.22 -12.63 13.11
C GLU A 89 19.77 -12.76 12.65
N GLU A 90 19.59 -13.30 11.44
CA GLU A 90 18.30 -13.56 10.83
C GLU A 90 17.85 -15.00 11.09
N THR A 91 16.93 -15.19 12.05
CA THR A 91 16.26 -16.48 12.25
C THR A 91 14.92 -16.52 11.49
N ARG A 92 14.61 -17.67 10.87
CA ARG A 92 13.35 -17.91 10.14
C ARG A 92 12.59 -19.07 10.79
N ASN A 93 11.31 -18.85 11.07
CA ASN A 93 10.44 -19.86 11.67
C ASN A 93 9.96 -20.85 10.60
N GLU A 94 10.68 -21.97 10.44
CA GLU A 94 10.33 -23.03 9.48
C GLU A 94 8.98 -23.68 9.78
N THR A 95 8.42 -23.54 10.99
CA THR A 95 7.07 -24.03 11.29
C THR A 95 6.00 -23.16 10.61
N TYR A 96 6.19 -21.84 10.50
CA TYR A 96 5.28 -20.98 9.75
C TYR A 96 5.32 -21.34 8.26
N ARG A 97 6.52 -21.44 7.67
CA ARG A 97 6.72 -21.89 6.28
C ARG A 97 6.08 -23.24 5.99
N ARG A 98 6.41 -24.26 6.80
CA ARG A 98 5.84 -25.61 6.66
C ARG A 98 4.32 -25.63 6.78
N ASN A 99 3.73 -24.79 7.64
CA ASN A 99 2.29 -24.70 7.78
C ASN A 99 1.63 -24.02 6.58
N LEU A 100 2.17 -22.91 6.08
CA LEU A 100 1.62 -22.21 4.91
C LEU A 100 1.68 -23.09 3.64
N LEU A 101 2.75 -23.87 3.48
CA LEU A 101 2.90 -24.82 2.36
C LEU A 101 1.83 -25.92 2.32
N ARG A 102 1.08 -26.16 3.39
CA ARG A 102 -0.02 -27.14 3.44
C ARG A 102 -1.32 -26.66 2.77
N LEU A 103 -1.50 -25.34 2.54
CA LEU A 103 -2.80 -24.67 2.25
C LEU A 103 -3.66 -25.17 1.06
N GLU A 104 -3.19 -26.13 0.26
CA GLU A 104 -3.72 -26.49 -1.06
C GLU A 104 -3.79 -25.35 -2.10
N LYS A 105 -4.47 -24.23 -1.83
CA LYS A 105 -4.47 -23.00 -2.66
C LYS A 105 -4.43 -21.76 -1.76
N LEU A 106 -3.65 -20.74 -2.15
CA LEU A 106 -3.65 -19.42 -1.53
C LEU A 106 -4.15 -18.40 -2.57
N VAL A 107 -5.36 -17.87 -2.37
CA VAL A 107 -5.98 -16.89 -3.29
C VAL A 107 -5.99 -15.52 -2.62
N LEU A 108 -5.38 -14.55 -3.30
CA LEU A 108 -5.25 -13.17 -2.83
C LEU A 108 -5.96 -12.23 -3.81
N PHE A 109 -6.87 -11.42 -3.29
CA PHE A 109 -7.65 -10.46 -4.06
C PHE A 109 -7.16 -9.04 -3.81
N LYS A 110 -7.03 -8.24 -4.85
CA LYS A 110 -6.67 -6.82 -4.78
C LYS A 110 -7.70 -5.99 -5.53
N TRP A 111 -8.22 -4.95 -4.89
CA TRP A 111 -9.10 -3.98 -5.55
C TRP A 111 -8.27 -3.00 -6.41
N THR A 112 -8.77 -2.63 -7.58
CA THR A 112 -8.06 -1.73 -8.51
C THR A 112 -7.92 -0.33 -7.92
N ASP A 113 -8.97 0.12 -7.24
CA ASP A 113 -9.16 1.49 -6.77
C ASP A 113 -9.28 1.54 -5.23
N ASP A 114 -8.65 0.58 -4.54
CA ASP A 114 -8.68 0.46 -3.07
C ASP A 114 -8.12 1.73 -2.39
N THR A 115 -8.99 2.41 -1.64
CA THR A 115 -8.66 3.64 -0.89
C THR A 115 -8.32 3.38 0.59
N VAL A 116 -8.44 2.12 1.06
CA VAL A 116 -8.31 1.74 2.48
C VAL A 116 -6.98 1.04 2.75
N VAL A 117 -6.56 0.15 1.85
CA VAL A 117 -5.28 -0.58 1.97
C VAL A 117 -4.19 0.23 1.29
N VAL A 118 -3.20 0.70 2.08
CA VAL A 118 -2.11 1.55 1.60
C VAL A 118 -0.75 0.89 1.94
N PRO A 119 0.05 0.46 0.94
CA PRO A 119 -0.26 0.43 -0.49
C PRO A 119 -1.25 -0.72 -0.81
N ARG A 120 -2.13 -0.54 -1.80
CA ARG A 120 -3.13 -1.57 -2.20
C ARG A 120 -2.48 -2.89 -2.62
N GLU A 121 -1.25 -2.83 -3.12
CA GLU A 121 -0.44 -3.99 -3.48
C GLU A 121 -0.08 -4.87 -2.26
N SER A 122 -0.24 -4.38 -1.02
CA SER A 122 -0.12 -5.17 0.21
C SER A 122 -1.08 -6.36 0.25
N SER A 123 -2.26 -6.24 -0.37
CA SER A 123 -3.21 -7.36 -0.56
C SER A 123 -2.62 -8.51 -1.39
N TRP A 124 -1.52 -8.28 -2.10
CA TRP A 124 -0.71 -9.26 -2.84
C TRP A 124 0.74 -9.37 -2.30
N PHE A 125 0.96 -9.09 -1.02
CA PHE A 125 2.29 -9.02 -0.38
C PHE A 125 3.25 -7.94 -0.93
N GLY A 126 2.79 -7.01 -1.76
CA GLY A 126 3.58 -5.84 -2.17
C GLY A 126 3.87 -4.90 -0.99
N THR A 127 4.97 -4.14 -1.08
CA THR A 127 5.38 -3.17 -0.06
C THR A 127 5.95 -1.92 -0.72
N TYR A 128 5.96 -0.78 -0.02
CA TYR A 128 6.83 0.33 -0.40
C TYR A 128 8.30 -0.08 -0.35
N ALA A 129 9.12 0.53 -1.21
CA ALA A 129 10.58 0.41 -1.16
C ALA A 129 11.16 0.99 0.14
N GLU A 130 12.30 0.47 0.58
CA GLU A 130 12.97 0.89 1.82
C GLU A 130 13.42 2.36 1.71
N ASN A 131 13.06 3.17 2.72
CA ASN A 131 13.17 4.62 2.77
C ASN A 131 12.28 5.41 1.78
N ASP A 132 11.22 4.79 1.23
CA ASP A 132 10.30 5.44 0.27
C ASP A 132 8.81 5.23 0.62
N ARG A 133 8.43 5.55 1.87
CA ARG A 133 7.04 5.48 2.35
C ARG A 133 6.13 6.41 1.52
N GLY A 134 5.27 5.82 0.70
CA GLY A 134 4.36 6.54 -0.20
C GLY A 134 4.84 6.62 -1.66
N GLY A 135 6.05 6.17 -1.97
CA GLY A 135 6.63 6.16 -3.32
C GLY A 135 6.56 4.80 -4.00
N ALA A 136 7.71 4.30 -4.45
CA ALA A 136 7.83 3.11 -5.27
C ALA A 136 7.34 1.83 -4.57
N ILE A 137 6.67 0.96 -5.33
CA ILE A 137 6.20 -0.35 -4.85
C ILE A 137 7.14 -1.45 -5.31
N VAL A 138 7.54 -2.32 -4.38
CA VAL A 138 8.25 -3.57 -4.63
C VAL A 138 7.24 -4.73 -4.62
N PRO A 139 6.91 -5.34 -5.77
CA PRO A 139 5.97 -6.45 -5.84
C PRO A 139 6.55 -7.71 -5.20
N LEU A 140 5.70 -8.64 -4.76
CA LEU A 140 6.09 -9.88 -4.06
C LEU A 140 7.29 -10.60 -4.70
N ARG A 141 7.29 -10.77 -6.03
CA ARG A 141 8.30 -11.55 -6.76
C ARG A 141 9.69 -10.91 -6.81
N GLU A 142 9.79 -9.61 -6.51
CA GLU A 142 11.05 -8.87 -6.46
C GLU A 142 11.63 -8.79 -5.04
N GLN A 143 10.89 -9.22 -4.02
CA GLN A 143 11.33 -9.16 -2.63
C GLN A 143 12.25 -10.32 -2.26
N ARG A 144 13.26 -10.02 -1.44
CA ARG A 144 14.18 -11.01 -0.85
C ARG A 144 13.44 -12.15 -0.13
N MET A 145 12.34 -11.84 0.57
CA MET A 145 11.53 -12.85 1.27
C MET A 145 10.92 -13.92 0.35
N TYR A 146 10.66 -13.57 -0.92
CA TYR A 146 10.17 -14.49 -1.94
C TYR A 146 11.34 -15.24 -2.60
N ALA A 147 12.42 -14.54 -2.93
CA ALA A 147 13.63 -15.13 -3.52
C ALA A 147 14.31 -16.17 -2.60
N GLU A 148 14.25 -15.97 -1.28
CA GLU A 148 14.71 -16.91 -0.25
C GLU A 148 13.58 -17.80 0.31
N ASP A 149 12.35 -17.64 -0.20
CA ASP A 149 11.17 -18.45 0.14
C ASP A 149 10.85 -18.57 1.64
N TRP A 150 11.04 -17.48 2.40
CA TRP A 150 10.94 -17.43 3.88
C TRP A 150 9.63 -17.97 4.45
N LEU A 151 8.53 -17.91 3.68
CA LEU A 151 7.20 -18.38 4.05
C LEU A 151 6.70 -19.56 3.20
N GLY A 152 7.42 -19.96 2.15
CA GLY A 152 6.92 -20.91 1.16
C GLY A 152 6.10 -20.29 0.02
N LEU A 153 6.06 -18.94 -0.09
CA LEU A 153 5.27 -18.26 -1.12
C LEU A 153 5.78 -18.53 -2.54
N ARG A 154 7.09 -18.67 -2.76
CA ARG A 154 7.63 -19.04 -4.08
C ARG A 154 7.26 -20.47 -4.43
N ALA A 155 7.42 -21.39 -3.48
CA ALA A 155 7.01 -22.78 -3.70
C ALA A 155 5.49 -22.95 -3.91
N LEU A 156 4.65 -22.08 -3.35
CA LEU A 156 3.22 -22.00 -3.69
C LEU A 156 2.97 -21.44 -5.10
N ASP A 157 3.70 -20.41 -5.53
CA ASP A 157 3.55 -19.80 -6.86
C ASP A 157 4.04 -20.74 -7.98
N GLU A 158 5.23 -21.34 -7.82
CA GLU A 158 5.81 -22.32 -8.75
C GLU A 158 4.94 -23.59 -8.88
N ALA A 159 4.28 -24.01 -7.80
CA ALA A 159 3.30 -25.10 -7.83
C ALA A 159 1.93 -24.69 -8.43
N GLY A 160 1.76 -23.42 -8.85
CA GLY A 160 0.50 -22.89 -9.37
C GLY A 160 -0.61 -22.79 -8.31
N ARG A 161 -0.25 -22.80 -7.01
CA ARG A 161 -1.16 -22.79 -5.85
C ARG A 161 -1.39 -21.39 -5.29
N LEU A 162 -0.47 -20.45 -5.50
CA LEU A 162 -0.74 -19.02 -5.30
C LEU A 162 -1.57 -18.48 -6.47
N LYS A 163 -2.57 -17.63 -6.17
CA LYS A 163 -3.38 -16.90 -7.14
C LYS A 163 -3.47 -15.44 -6.74
N LEU A 164 -3.11 -14.54 -7.65
CA LEU A 164 -3.23 -13.10 -7.50
C LEU A 164 -4.33 -12.64 -8.46
N LEU A 165 -5.47 -12.19 -7.93
CA LEU A 165 -6.67 -11.83 -8.69
C LEU A 165 -7.08 -10.39 -8.40
N GLU A 166 -7.50 -9.66 -9.43
CA GLU A 166 -7.97 -8.27 -9.29
C GLU A 166 -9.49 -8.20 -9.29
N ILE A 167 -10.02 -7.22 -8.57
CA ILE A 167 -11.45 -6.90 -8.50
C ILE A 167 -11.61 -5.41 -8.84
N PRO A 168 -12.45 -5.04 -9.82
CA PRO A 168 -12.74 -3.63 -10.11
C PRO A 168 -13.42 -2.91 -8.94
N GLY A 169 -13.04 -1.66 -8.69
CA GLY A 169 -13.65 -0.78 -7.69
C GLY A 169 -12.83 -0.63 -6.40
N ASP A 170 -13.46 -0.08 -5.38
CA ASP A 170 -12.88 0.26 -4.06
C ASP A 170 -13.00 -0.91 -3.06
N HIS A 171 -12.31 -0.80 -1.93
CA HIS A 171 -12.16 -1.79 -0.88
C HIS A 171 -13.44 -2.58 -0.57
N MET A 172 -13.34 -3.91 -0.59
CA MET A 172 -14.45 -4.84 -0.31
C MET A 172 -15.70 -4.69 -1.20
N THR A 173 -15.63 -3.94 -2.32
CA THR A 173 -16.76 -3.76 -3.24
C THR A 173 -16.84 -4.92 -4.23
N PHE A 174 -17.94 -5.66 -4.21
CA PHE A 174 -18.30 -6.69 -5.20
C PHE A 174 -19.79 -7.06 -5.08
N THR A 175 -20.37 -7.62 -6.15
CA THR A 175 -21.73 -8.17 -6.08
C THR A 175 -21.75 -9.59 -5.53
N ARG A 176 -22.91 -10.03 -5.02
CA ARG A 176 -23.10 -11.41 -4.55
C ARG A 176 -22.89 -12.42 -5.67
N GLU A 177 -23.34 -12.08 -6.87
CA GLU A 177 -23.20 -12.88 -8.09
C GLU A 177 -21.72 -13.04 -8.44
N TRP A 178 -20.95 -11.94 -8.39
CA TRP A 178 -19.50 -11.98 -8.59
C TRP A 178 -18.81 -12.86 -7.56
N PHE A 179 -19.15 -12.74 -6.27
CA PHE A 179 -18.56 -13.54 -5.20
C PHE A 179 -18.86 -15.04 -5.33
N VAL A 180 -20.11 -15.41 -5.64
CA VAL A 180 -20.48 -16.80 -5.88
C VAL A 180 -19.69 -17.35 -7.08
N THR A 181 -19.66 -16.66 -8.22
CA THR A 181 -18.97 -17.16 -9.41
C THR A 181 -17.45 -17.22 -9.25
N ASN A 182 -16.81 -16.18 -8.70
CA ASN A 182 -15.35 -16.04 -8.72
C ASN A 182 -14.64 -16.49 -7.45
N VAL A 183 -15.36 -16.70 -6.34
CA VAL A 183 -14.79 -17.21 -5.08
C VAL A 183 -15.35 -18.59 -4.73
N ILE A 184 -16.67 -18.71 -4.61
CA ILE A 184 -17.29 -19.98 -4.19
C ILE A 184 -17.09 -21.05 -5.27
N ASP A 185 -17.58 -20.80 -6.47
CA ASP A 185 -17.65 -21.79 -7.55
C ASP A 185 -16.28 -22.04 -8.18
N ALA A 186 -15.40 -21.04 -8.19
CA ALA A 186 -14.05 -21.17 -8.75
C ALA A 186 -13.04 -21.83 -7.80
N HIS A 187 -13.23 -21.72 -6.47
CA HIS A 187 -12.18 -22.04 -5.51
C HIS A 187 -12.59 -22.85 -4.27
N LEU A 188 -13.88 -22.93 -3.92
CA LEU A 188 -14.38 -23.54 -2.69
C LEU A 188 -15.42 -24.66 -2.89
N ARG A 189 -15.93 -24.87 -4.12
CA ARG A 189 -16.66 -26.09 -4.48
C ARG A 189 -15.68 -27.18 -4.88
N GLU A 190 -15.98 -28.40 -4.42
CA GLU A 190 -15.33 -29.66 -4.80
C GLU A 190 -15.64 -30.05 -6.26
#